data_AF-A0A834SBI9-F1
#
_entry.id   AF-A0A834SBI9-F1
#
_cell.length_a   1.000
_cell.length_b   1.000
_cell.length_c   1.000
_cell.angle_alpha   90.00
_cell.angle_beta   90.00
_cell.angle_gamma   90.00
#
_symmetry.space_group_name_H-M   'P 1'
#
loop_
_entity.id
_entity.type
_entity.pdbx_description
1 polymer ?
#
loop_
_entity_poly.entity_id
_entity_poly.type
_entity_poly.pdbx_seq_one_letter_code
_entity_poly.pdbx_strand_id
1 'polypeptide(L)'
;MKTQSVLLAALASAPAALAHTVFTDFFVDGMPQGDGVAMRMNPNIAKASSPIPSLDSDDMACNVGGTKGVSRVQSVPDGALLTFEIRSWPNNPSKERLDRGHKGPCAVYLKKVNNAATDTAAGDGWFKIFDHGYNSATDRWCTDEIIDNNGLLSVNLPKGLKGGDYLARPEILALHAAKDGDPQEYTGCAQIFLQSSGNLVPESTVSIPGIMKYNTPPTDFDIYNTPASKYQIPGPPVAKLRSSLGQNKATAAALVQTAGLKPAGCIMENANWCGKEVPDYSTEKACWASAQNCWDQSDVCFNTSPATGNAGCKIWQDKCTDINNKRLWMSV
;
A
#
# COMPACT_ATOMS: atom_id res chain seq x y z
N MET A 1 36.75 -46.01 29.32
CA MET A 1 36.35 -44.68 28.83
C MET A 1 35.02 -44.84 28.09
N LYS A 2 33.92 -44.32 28.66
CA LYS A 2 32.57 -44.45 28.07
C LYS A 2 32.28 -43.16 27.29
N THR A 3 32.21 -43.23 25.96
CA THR A 3 31.79 -42.13 25.11
C THR A 3 30.26 -42.15 24.99
N GLN A 4 29.59 -41.25 25.71
CA GLN A 4 28.18 -40.94 25.47
C GLN A 4 28.09 -40.07 24.22
N SER A 5 27.46 -40.58 23.17
CA SER A 5 27.12 -39.80 21.98
C SER A 5 25.88 -38.97 22.29
N VAL A 6 26.04 -37.64 22.30
CA VAL A 6 24.95 -36.68 22.43
C VAL A 6 24.31 -36.53 21.04
N LEU A 7 23.06 -36.98 20.89
CA LEU A 7 22.24 -36.61 19.74
C LEU A 7 21.87 -35.12 19.84
N LEU A 8 22.40 -34.29 18.94
CA LEU A 8 21.83 -32.96 18.68
C LEU A 8 20.51 -33.14 17.91
N ALA A 9 19.38 -32.92 18.58
CA ALA A 9 18.11 -32.71 17.90
C ALA A 9 18.13 -31.30 17.28
N ALA A 10 18.32 -31.22 15.97
CA ALA A 10 18.07 -30.00 15.22
C ALA A 10 16.55 -29.73 15.23
N LEU A 11 16.09 -28.80 16.06
CA LEU A 11 14.75 -28.23 15.91
C LEU A 11 14.73 -27.45 14.60
N ALA A 12 14.20 -28.05 13.55
CA ALA A 12 13.77 -27.32 12.37
C ALA A 12 12.60 -26.40 12.79
N SER A 13 12.88 -25.12 12.98
CA SER A 13 11.84 -24.10 13.07
C SER A 13 11.10 -24.09 11.73
N ALA A 14 9.88 -24.63 11.70
CA ALA A 14 8.99 -24.44 10.57
C ALA A 14 8.84 -22.93 10.34
N PRO A 15 8.98 -22.43 9.10
CA PRO A 15 8.67 -21.03 8.82
C PRO A 15 7.23 -20.80 9.27
N ALA A 16 7.01 -19.79 10.12
CA ALA A 16 5.66 -19.32 10.42
C ALA A 16 4.99 -19.00 9.09
N ALA A 17 4.02 -19.81 8.67
CA ALA A 17 3.18 -19.46 7.55
C ALA A 17 2.44 -18.19 7.97
N LEU A 18 2.83 -17.04 7.41
CA LEU A 18 2.02 -15.85 7.54
C LEU A 18 0.76 -16.12 6.72
N ALA A 19 -0.39 -16.22 7.39
CA ALA A 19 -1.67 -16.40 6.72
C ALA A 19 -2.27 -15.07 6.23
N HIS A 20 -1.74 -13.96 6.73
CA HIS A 20 -2.29 -12.61 6.59
C HIS A 20 -1.67 -11.85 5.41
N THR A 21 -2.15 -10.65 5.10
CA THR A 21 -1.67 -9.89 3.94
C THR A 21 -1.53 -8.39 4.18
N VAL A 22 -0.81 -7.70 3.30
CA VAL A 22 -0.70 -6.23 3.25
C VAL A 22 -0.59 -5.77 1.80
N PHE A 23 -1.13 -4.59 1.50
CA PHE A 23 -0.92 -3.93 0.22
C PHE A 23 0.50 -3.34 0.14
N THR A 24 1.24 -3.70 -0.90
CA THR A 24 2.69 -3.47 -1.00
C THR A 24 3.12 -2.59 -2.15
N ASP A 25 2.43 -2.68 -3.27
CA ASP A 25 2.63 -1.87 -4.47
C ASP A 25 1.26 -1.61 -5.12
N PHE A 26 1.23 -0.66 -6.04
CA PHE A 26 0.15 -0.51 -6.99
C PHE A 26 0.70 -0.25 -8.38
N PHE A 27 -0.16 -0.45 -9.38
CA PHE A 27 0.18 -0.33 -10.78
C PHE A 27 -0.74 0.69 -11.41
N VAL A 28 -0.22 1.42 -12.38
CA VAL A 28 -0.97 2.36 -13.22
C VAL A 28 -0.81 1.88 -14.65
N ASP A 29 -1.92 1.48 -15.27
CA ASP A 29 -1.95 0.92 -16.63
C ASP A 29 -0.95 -0.22 -16.83
N GLY A 30 -0.86 -1.11 -15.82
CA GLY A 30 0.03 -2.27 -15.83
C GLY A 30 1.49 -1.98 -15.48
N MET A 31 1.87 -0.72 -15.27
CA MET A 31 3.22 -0.35 -14.83
C MET A 31 3.30 -0.34 -13.30
N PRO A 32 4.19 -1.12 -12.65
CA PRO A 32 4.39 -1.04 -11.20
C PRO A 32 4.95 0.32 -10.80
N GLN A 33 4.51 0.85 -9.67
CA GLN A 33 5.05 2.10 -9.13
C GLN A 33 6.27 1.86 -8.23
N GLY A 34 6.42 0.63 -7.74
CA GLY A 34 7.52 0.17 -6.94
C GLY A 34 7.12 -0.03 -5.48
N ASP A 35 7.67 -1.07 -4.87
CA ASP A 35 7.47 -1.45 -3.48
C ASP A 35 7.43 -0.26 -2.51
N GLY A 36 6.25 0.00 -1.93
CA GLY A 36 6.00 1.06 -0.95
C GLY A 36 5.97 2.50 -1.51
N VAL A 37 6.22 2.71 -2.80
CA VAL A 37 6.20 4.04 -3.43
C VAL A 37 4.78 4.60 -3.39
N ALA A 38 4.61 5.79 -2.82
CA ALA A 38 3.32 6.45 -2.65
C ALA A 38 2.25 5.63 -1.89
N MET A 39 2.65 4.54 -1.24
CA MET A 39 1.79 3.67 -0.43
C MET A 39 1.95 4.00 1.04
N ARG A 40 0.84 4.22 1.74
CA ARG A 40 0.79 4.30 3.20
C ARG A 40 0.70 2.87 3.75
N MET A 41 1.79 2.39 4.32
CA MET A 41 1.92 1.06 4.90
C MET A 41 2.12 1.16 6.41
N ASN A 42 1.79 0.08 7.13
CA ASN A 42 2.05 -0.01 8.55
C ASN A 42 3.56 0.10 8.83
N PRO A 43 4.01 1.09 9.64
CA PRO A 43 5.43 1.32 9.90
C PRO A 43 6.05 0.23 10.79
N ASN A 44 5.24 -0.56 11.49
CA ASN A 44 5.74 -1.71 12.24
C ASN A 44 5.86 -2.93 11.32
N ILE A 45 7.08 -3.16 10.82
CA ILE A 45 7.41 -4.25 9.89
C ILE A 45 6.93 -5.63 10.40
N ALA A 46 7.05 -5.90 11.69
CA ALA A 46 6.64 -7.19 12.28
C ALA A 46 5.13 -7.40 12.32
N LYS A 47 4.35 -6.32 12.19
CA LYS A 47 2.87 -6.34 12.18
C LYS A 47 2.30 -5.81 10.86
N ALA A 48 3.13 -5.71 9.82
CA ALA A 48 2.71 -5.02 8.60
C ALA A 48 1.52 -5.71 7.91
N SER A 49 1.48 -7.04 7.98
CA SER A 49 0.40 -7.87 7.48
C SER A 49 -0.67 -8.19 8.52
N SER A 50 -0.58 -7.68 9.75
CA SER A 50 -1.65 -7.90 10.75
C SER A 50 -2.94 -7.21 10.31
N PRO A 51 -4.12 -7.76 10.67
CA PRO A 51 -5.39 -7.10 10.39
C PRO A 51 -5.51 -5.83 11.21
N ILE A 52 -6.42 -4.93 10.82
CA ILE A 52 -6.67 -3.70 11.57
C ILE A 52 -7.13 -4.04 12.99
N PRO A 53 -6.54 -3.43 14.04
CA PRO A 53 -6.85 -3.80 15.43
C PRO A 53 -8.29 -3.53 15.87
N SER A 54 -8.98 -2.59 15.24
CA SER A 54 -10.36 -2.25 15.57
C SER A 54 -11.09 -1.60 14.40
N LEU A 55 -12.34 -2.02 14.16
CA LEU A 55 -13.25 -1.43 13.16
C LEU A 55 -13.67 0.02 13.48
N ASP A 56 -13.47 0.46 14.71
CA ASP A 56 -13.78 1.83 15.16
C ASP A 56 -12.55 2.77 15.11
N SER A 57 -11.37 2.25 14.76
CA SER A 57 -10.12 3.02 14.72
C SER A 57 -10.00 3.85 13.43
N ASP A 58 -9.31 5.00 13.52
CA ASP A 58 -8.87 5.77 12.35
C ASP A 58 -7.96 4.95 11.40
N ASP A 59 -7.34 3.88 11.91
CA ASP A 59 -6.55 2.94 11.10
C ASP A 59 -7.39 2.26 10.01
N MET A 60 -8.72 2.22 10.14
CA MET A 60 -9.61 1.73 9.09
C MET A 60 -9.49 2.52 7.79
N ALA A 61 -9.04 3.78 7.84
CA ALA A 61 -8.92 4.61 6.65
C ALA A 61 -7.74 4.22 5.77
N CYS A 62 -6.54 3.99 6.33
CA CYS A 62 -5.33 3.72 5.54
C CYS A 62 -4.34 2.77 6.23
N ASN A 63 -4.81 1.88 7.10
CA ASN A 63 -4.02 1.00 7.96
C ASN A 63 -3.30 1.74 9.11
N VAL A 64 -2.73 0.98 10.04
CA VAL A 64 -2.00 1.46 11.22
C VAL A 64 -0.90 2.43 10.79
N GLY A 65 -0.93 3.66 11.34
CA GLY A 65 0.01 4.72 10.98
C GLY A 65 -0.28 5.40 9.64
N GLY A 66 -1.27 4.95 8.88
CA GLY A 66 -1.71 5.52 7.61
C GLY A 66 -2.45 6.86 7.74
N THR A 67 -2.74 7.31 8.96
CA THR A 67 -3.16 8.71 9.23
C THR A 67 -2.04 9.71 8.98
N LYS A 68 -0.79 9.24 8.85
CA LYS A 68 0.33 10.03 8.36
C LYS A 68 0.61 9.66 6.90
N GLY A 69 0.62 10.67 6.02
CA GLY A 69 1.00 10.48 4.63
C GLY A 69 2.49 10.22 4.42
N VAL A 70 2.82 9.71 3.23
CA VAL A 70 4.19 9.53 2.74
C VAL A 70 4.57 10.66 1.79
N SER A 71 5.87 10.81 1.52
CA SER A 71 6.37 11.94 0.73
C SER A 71 6.01 11.89 -0.76
N ARG A 72 5.63 10.72 -1.30
CA ARG A 72 5.38 10.54 -2.74
C ARG A 72 3.91 10.48 -3.06
N VAL A 73 3.54 11.13 -4.16
CA VAL A 73 2.21 11.08 -4.76
C VAL A 73 2.41 10.71 -6.23
N GLN A 74 1.69 9.69 -6.69
CA GLN A 74 1.86 9.19 -8.06
C GLN A 74 0.89 9.85 -9.02
N SER A 75 1.38 10.30 -10.17
CA SER A 75 0.51 10.82 -11.23
C SER A 75 -0.23 9.67 -11.91
N VAL A 76 -1.55 9.82 -12.07
CA VAL A 76 -2.43 8.80 -12.63
C VAL A 76 -3.34 9.42 -13.70
N PRO A 77 -3.37 8.89 -14.94
CA PRO A 77 -4.28 9.37 -15.98
C PRO A 77 -5.76 9.17 -15.66
N ASP A 78 -6.62 10.02 -16.25
CA ASP A 78 -8.08 9.82 -16.19
C ASP A 78 -8.50 8.47 -16.77
N GLY A 79 -9.29 7.71 -16.02
CA GLY A 79 -9.76 6.40 -16.45
C GLY A 79 -8.71 5.28 -16.45
N ALA A 80 -7.54 5.51 -15.87
CA ALA A 80 -6.48 4.50 -15.79
C ALA A 80 -6.93 3.24 -15.05
N LEU A 81 -6.30 2.12 -15.38
CA LEU A 81 -6.40 0.88 -14.61
C LEU A 81 -5.48 0.99 -13.39
N LEU A 82 -6.07 0.98 -12.20
CA LEU A 82 -5.32 0.80 -10.96
C LEU A 82 -5.33 -0.67 -10.56
N THR A 83 -4.15 -1.21 -10.29
CA THR A 83 -4.02 -2.56 -9.73
C THR A 83 -3.29 -2.49 -8.40
N PHE A 84 -3.83 -3.08 -7.34
CA PHE A 84 -3.19 -3.13 -6.03
C PHE A 84 -2.64 -4.53 -5.75
N GLU A 85 -1.39 -4.62 -5.30
CA GLU A 85 -0.74 -5.89 -4.99
C GLU A 85 -0.73 -6.17 -3.50
N ILE A 86 -1.27 -7.33 -3.12
CA ILE A 86 -1.17 -7.88 -1.78
C ILE A 86 -0.03 -8.91 -1.66
N ARG A 87 0.66 -8.92 -0.53
CA ARG A 87 1.69 -9.93 -0.22
C ARG A 87 1.59 -10.34 1.25
N SER A 88 1.79 -11.64 1.51
CA SER A 88 1.88 -12.14 2.88
C SER A 88 3.29 -11.98 3.46
N TRP A 89 4.31 -12.15 2.62
CA TRP A 89 5.69 -11.74 2.89
C TRP A 89 5.96 -10.45 2.13
N PRO A 90 5.87 -9.27 2.76
CA PRO A 90 5.82 -8.02 2.02
C PRO A 90 7.11 -7.75 1.23
N ASN A 91 8.24 -8.23 1.74
CA ASN A 91 9.56 -8.11 1.13
C ASN A 91 9.93 -9.24 0.16
N ASN A 92 9.02 -10.17 -0.13
CA ASN A 92 9.28 -11.28 -1.02
C ASN A 92 8.07 -11.58 -1.93
N PRO A 93 8.02 -10.98 -3.14
CA PRO A 93 6.94 -11.22 -4.08
C PRO A 93 6.91 -12.65 -4.66
N SER A 94 7.88 -13.52 -4.35
CA SER A 94 7.84 -14.93 -4.78
C SER A 94 7.06 -15.83 -3.81
N LYS A 95 6.53 -15.28 -2.72
CA LYS A 95 5.82 -16.02 -1.67
C LYS A 95 4.32 -15.87 -1.81
N GLU A 96 3.60 -16.58 -0.96
CA GLU A 96 2.14 -16.58 -0.93
C GLU A 96 1.60 -15.17 -0.64
N ARG A 97 0.39 -14.91 -1.15
CA ARG A 97 -0.24 -13.59 -1.17
C ARG A 97 -1.14 -13.38 0.05
N LEU A 98 -1.96 -14.38 0.33
CA LEU A 98 -2.94 -14.47 1.40
C LEU A 98 -3.29 -15.95 1.54
N ASP A 99 -3.52 -16.43 2.75
CA ASP A 99 -4.00 -17.80 2.96
C ASP A 99 -5.42 -17.97 2.38
N ARG A 100 -5.68 -19.11 1.73
CA ARG A 100 -6.97 -19.36 1.05
C ARG A 100 -8.16 -19.49 2.00
N GLY A 101 -7.93 -19.70 3.29
CA GLY A 101 -8.95 -19.67 4.33
C GLY A 101 -9.53 -18.27 4.56
N HIS A 102 -8.82 -17.20 4.16
CA HIS A 102 -9.26 -15.80 4.31
C HIS A 102 -10.31 -15.42 3.25
N LYS A 103 -11.43 -16.15 3.23
CA LYS A 103 -12.56 -15.90 2.36
C LYS A 103 -13.26 -14.61 2.74
N GLY A 104 -13.60 -13.79 1.75
CA GLY A 104 -14.41 -12.60 1.97
C GLY A 104 -14.37 -11.59 0.82
N PRO A 105 -15.08 -10.47 0.96
CA PRO A 105 -15.20 -9.47 -0.08
C PRO A 105 -13.94 -8.60 -0.19
N CYS A 106 -13.90 -7.81 -1.24
CA CYS A 106 -12.97 -6.71 -1.41
C CYS A 106 -13.70 -5.48 -1.96
N ALA A 107 -13.11 -4.30 -1.79
CA ALA A 107 -13.60 -3.07 -2.40
C ALA A 107 -12.47 -2.07 -2.62
N VAL A 108 -12.73 -1.05 -3.43
CA VAL A 108 -11.83 0.10 -3.61
C VAL A 108 -12.60 1.39 -3.44
N TYR A 109 -12.05 2.30 -2.65
CA TYR A 109 -12.60 3.64 -2.41
C TYR A 109 -11.63 4.71 -2.86
N LEU A 110 -12.17 5.87 -3.20
CA LEU A 110 -11.40 7.08 -3.41
C LEU A 110 -11.84 8.15 -2.42
N LYS A 111 -10.92 9.02 -2.00
CA LYS A 111 -11.20 10.26 -1.27
C LYS A 111 -10.46 11.40 -1.94
N LYS A 112 -11.20 12.41 -2.44
CA LYS A 112 -10.58 13.65 -2.93
C LYS A 112 -10.03 14.42 -1.73
N VAL A 113 -8.78 14.83 -1.80
CA VAL A 113 -8.11 15.57 -0.72
C VAL A 113 -7.45 16.84 -1.27
N ASN A 114 -7.05 17.74 -0.37
CA ASN A 114 -6.31 18.94 -0.75
C ASN A 114 -4.83 18.65 -1.04
N ASN A 115 -4.25 17.69 -0.31
CA ASN A 115 -2.88 17.23 -0.50
C ASN A 115 -2.76 15.78 -0.01
N ALA A 116 -2.50 14.85 -0.93
CA ALA A 116 -2.43 13.43 -0.62
C ALA A 116 -1.24 13.05 0.27
N ALA A 117 -0.19 13.86 0.36
CA ALA A 117 0.96 13.62 1.23
C ALA A 117 0.73 14.02 2.70
N THR A 118 -0.30 14.82 2.99
CA THR A 118 -0.53 15.37 4.35
C THR A 118 -1.93 15.14 4.90
N ASP A 119 -2.90 14.73 4.08
CA ASP A 119 -4.26 14.41 4.56
C ASP A 119 -4.22 13.26 5.57
N THR A 120 -5.03 13.34 6.63
CA THR A 120 -5.08 12.33 7.70
C THR A 120 -5.88 11.08 7.34
N ALA A 121 -6.48 11.04 6.15
CA ALA A 121 -7.30 9.96 5.60
C ALA A 121 -8.63 9.70 6.32
N ALA A 122 -8.62 9.60 7.65
CA ALA A 122 -9.81 9.35 8.45
C ALA A 122 -10.87 10.45 8.30
N GLY A 123 -12.13 10.08 8.52
CA GLY A 123 -13.29 10.96 8.38
C GLY A 123 -13.99 10.86 7.03
N ASP A 124 -14.87 11.83 6.77
CA ASP A 124 -15.73 11.90 5.57
C ASP A 124 -14.95 12.19 4.29
N GLY A 125 -15.57 11.88 3.16
CA GLY A 125 -15.07 12.17 1.81
C GLY A 125 -14.79 10.93 0.96
N TRP A 126 -14.95 9.74 1.53
CA TRP A 126 -14.75 8.47 0.82
C TRP A 126 -15.97 8.14 -0.04
N PHE A 127 -15.72 7.58 -1.22
CA PHE A 127 -16.74 7.01 -2.08
C PHE A 127 -16.22 5.73 -2.74
N LYS A 128 -17.06 4.70 -2.76
CA LYS A 128 -16.71 3.39 -3.31
C LYS A 128 -16.72 3.46 -4.84
N ILE A 129 -15.68 2.94 -5.50
CA ILE A 129 -15.64 2.83 -6.97
C ILE A 129 -15.78 1.39 -7.45
N PHE A 130 -15.59 0.42 -6.56
CA PHE A 130 -15.67 -1.00 -6.85
C PHE A 130 -15.94 -1.78 -5.57
N ASP A 131 -16.75 -2.82 -5.67
CA ASP A 131 -16.82 -3.92 -4.71
C ASP A 131 -17.01 -5.26 -5.42
N HIS A 132 -16.56 -6.32 -4.75
CA HIS A 132 -16.81 -7.68 -5.15
C HIS A 132 -16.96 -8.57 -3.92
N GLY A 133 -18.07 -9.29 -3.85
CA GLY A 133 -18.43 -10.15 -2.73
C GLY A 133 -18.21 -11.63 -3.05
N TYR A 134 -19.27 -12.41 -2.90
CA TYR A 134 -19.31 -13.81 -3.31
C TYR A 134 -20.01 -13.95 -4.68
N ASN A 135 -19.38 -14.67 -5.60
CA ASN A 135 -19.92 -15.00 -6.91
C ASN A 135 -20.44 -16.43 -6.92
N SER A 136 -21.78 -16.59 -6.95
CA SER A 136 -22.44 -17.89 -6.96
C SER A 136 -22.29 -18.67 -8.27
N ALA A 137 -21.95 -18.00 -9.38
CA ALA A 137 -21.75 -18.66 -10.67
C ALA A 137 -20.41 -19.41 -10.72
N THR A 138 -19.41 -18.94 -9.97
CA THR A 138 -18.06 -19.53 -9.91
C THR A 138 -17.76 -20.19 -8.58
N ASP A 139 -18.63 -20.04 -7.57
CA ASP A 139 -18.41 -20.44 -6.18
C ASP A 139 -17.13 -19.84 -5.57
N ARG A 140 -16.94 -18.53 -5.75
CA ARG A 140 -15.70 -17.83 -5.36
C ARG A 140 -15.96 -16.51 -4.66
N TRP A 141 -15.12 -16.21 -3.69
CA TRP A 141 -15.02 -14.89 -3.08
C TRP A 141 -14.04 -14.01 -3.85
N CYS A 142 -14.10 -12.69 -3.63
CA CYS A 142 -13.09 -11.79 -4.17
C CYS A 142 -11.67 -12.21 -3.76
N THR A 143 -11.45 -12.61 -2.50
CA THR A 143 -10.12 -13.06 -2.07
C THR A 143 -9.62 -14.30 -2.81
N ASP A 144 -10.51 -15.22 -3.20
CA ASP A 144 -10.11 -16.36 -4.03
C ASP A 144 -9.60 -15.87 -5.39
N GLU A 145 -10.28 -14.90 -6.01
CA GLU A 145 -9.89 -14.30 -7.30
C GLU A 145 -8.59 -13.50 -7.20
N ILE A 146 -8.39 -12.72 -6.14
CA ILE A 146 -7.15 -11.97 -5.90
C ILE A 146 -5.97 -12.95 -5.75
N ILE A 147 -6.14 -14.04 -4.98
CA ILE A 147 -5.09 -15.05 -4.78
C ILE A 147 -4.71 -15.71 -6.12
N ASP A 148 -5.70 -16.11 -6.92
CA ASP A 148 -5.44 -16.74 -8.23
C ASP A 148 -4.87 -15.76 -9.25
N ASN A 149 -5.16 -14.47 -9.11
CA ASN A 149 -4.55 -13.39 -9.88
C ASN A 149 -3.23 -12.90 -9.27
N ASN A 150 -2.48 -13.79 -8.59
CA ASN A 150 -1.17 -13.52 -8.02
C ASN A 150 -1.14 -12.31 -7.06
N GLY A 151 -2.21 -12.10 -6.31
CA GLY A 151 -2.33 -11.02 -5.33
C GLY A 151 -2.77 -9.68 -5.92
N LEU A 152 -3.27 -9.64 -7.16
CA LEU A 152 -3.58 -8.40 -7.86
C LEU A 152 -5.09 -8.11 -7.88
N LEU A 153 -5.49 -6.99 -7.26
CA LEU A 153 -6.85 -6.44 -7.34
C LEU A 153 -6.88 -5.27 -8.33
N SER A 154 -7.58 -5.41 -9.46
CA SER A 154 -7.62 -4.39 -10.51
C SER A 154 -8.98 -3.69 -10.61
N VAL A 155 -8.96 -2.36 -10.75
CA VAL A 155 -10.15 -1.52 -10.92
C VAL A 155 -9.87 -0.38 -11.90
N ASN A 156 -10.80 -0.10 -12.81
CA ASN A 156 -10.72 1.09 -13.64
C ASN A 156 -11.19 2.31 -12.84
N LEU A 157 -10.42 3.39 -12.89
CA LEU A 157 -10.90 4.67 -12.39
C LEU A 157 -12.12 5.13 -13.21
N PRO A 158 -13.15 5.71 -12.57
CA PRO A 158 -14.21 6.35 -13.32
C PRO A 158 -13.65 7.52 -14.16
N LYS A 159 -13.98 7.54 -15.45
CA LYS A 159 -13.56 8.62 -16.36
C LYS A 159 -14.27 9.93 -16.03
N GLY A 160 -13.57 11.04 -16.18
CA GLY A 160 -14.11 12.39 -15.99
C GLY A 160 -14.29 12.81 -14.54
N LEU A 161 -13.68 12.10 -13.58
CA LEU A 161 -13.58 12.56 -12.20
C LEU A 161 -12.85 13.91 -12.13
N LYS A 162 -13.17 14.73 -11.12
CA LYS A 162 -12.46 15.99 -10.88
C LYS A 162 -10.98 15.73 -10.61
N GLY A 163 -10.07 16.30 -11.40
CA GLY A 163 -8.63 16.10 -11.21
C GLY A 163 -8.07 16.66 -9.88
N GLY A 164 -6.85 16.25 -9.56
CA GLY A 164 -6.08 16.65 -8.37
C GLY A 164 -5.78 15.49 -7.41
N ASP A 165 -5.40 15.80 -6.18
CA ASP A 165 -5.00 14.78 -5.19
C ASP A 165 -6.16 13.91 -4.68
N TYR A 166 -5.90 12.61 -4.58
CA TYR A 166 -6.77 11.60 -3.99
C TYR A 166 -5.97 10.62 -3.13
N LEU A 167 -6.67 10.01 -2.16
CA LEU A 167 -6.28 8.73 -1.58
C LEU A 167 -7.09 7.62 -2.24
N ALA A 168 -6.43 6.54 -2.65
CA ALA A 168 -7.08 5.34 -3.18
C ALA A 168 -6.88 4.18 -2.20
N ARG A 169 -7.98 3.65 -1.67
CA ARG A 169 -8.01 2.70 -0.56
C ARG A 169 -8.59 1.36 -1.03
N PRO A 170 -7.75 0.35 -1.31
CA PRO A 170 -8.23 -1.01 -1.43
C PRO A 170 -8.52 -1.61 -0.05
N GLU A 171 -9.52 -2.49 0.04
CA GLU A 171 -9.83 -3.27 1.24
C GLU A 171 -10.09 -4.73 0.92
N ILE A 172 -9.78 -5.58 1.89
CA ILE A 172 -10.16 -6.98 1.99
C ILE A 172 -10.69 -7.22 3.40
N LEU A 173 -11.88 -7.80 3.50
CA LEU A 173 -12.44 -8.26 4.76
C LEU A 173 -12.39 -9.79 4.79
N ALA A 174 -11.59 -10.39 5.67
CA ALA A 174 -11.56 -11.83 5.85
C ALA A 174 -12.57 -12.26 6.92
N LEU A 175 -13.39 -13.27 6.57
CA LEU A 175 -14.55 -13.68 7.35
C LEU A 175 -14.37 -15.00 8.11
N HIS A 176 -13.18 -15.60 8.05
CA HIS A 176 -12.92 -16.94 8.61
C HIS A 176 -13.15 -17.04 10.13
N ALA A 177 -13.07 -15.91 10.84
CA ALA A 177 -13.35 -15.77 12.27
C ALA A 177 -14.46 -14.73 12.56
N ALA A 178 -15.18 -14.25 11.54
CA ALA A 178 -16.18 -13.18 11.69
C ALA A 178 -17.30 -13.54 12.68
N LYS A 179 -17.85 -14.76 12.59
CA LYS A 179 -18.89 -15.26 13.51
C LYS A 179 -18.44 -15.36 14.98
N ASP A 180 -17.13 -15.36 15.21
CA ASP A 180 -16.53 -15.39 16.55
C ASP A 180 -16.24 -13.97 17.07
N GLY A 181 -16.72 -12.94 16.36
CA GLY A 181 -16.48 -11.55 16.69
C GLY A 181 -15.12 -11.02 16.24
N ASP A 182 -14.39 -11.74 15.39
CA ASP A 182 -13.09 -11.33 14.82
C ASP A 182 -13.13 -11.22 13.28
N PRO A 183 -13.91 -10.27 12.72
CA PRO A 183 -13.80 -9.90 11.31
C PRO A 183 -12.45 -9.19 11.07
N GLN A 184 -11.67 -9.68 10.11
CA GLN A 184 -10.30 -9.19 9.89
C GLN A 184 -10.20 -8.31 8.65
N GLU A 185 -10.05 -7.01 8.85
CA GLU A 185 -9.87 -6.03 7.79
C GLU A 185 -8.40 -5.88 7.41
N TYR A 186 -8.11 -5.85 6.11
CA TYR A 186 -6.82 -5.51 5.54
C TYR A 186 -7.00 -4.37 4.55
N THR A 187 -6.30 -3.26 4.78
CA THR A 187 -6.41 -2.07 3.95
C THR A 187 -5.07 -1.36 3.83
N GLY A 188 -5.02 -0.29 3.05
CA GLY A 188 -3.87 0.57 2.80
C GLY A 188 -4.31 1.74 1.92
N CYS A 189 -3.42 2.67 1.63
CA CYS A 189 -3.74 3.77 0.72
C CYS A 189 -2.60 4.10 -0.24
N ALA A 190 -2.93 4.14 -1.53
CA ALA A 190 -2.09 4.82 -2.52
C ALA A 190 -2.40 6.32 -2.52
N GLN A 191 -1.36 7.14 -2.60
CA GLN A 191 -1.47 8.58 -2.78
C GLN A 191 -1.35 8.90 -4.26
N ILE A 192 -2.44 9.40 -4.87
CA ILE A 192 -2.48 9.63 -6.31
C ILE A 192 -2.83 11.08 -6.64
N PHE A 193 -2.25 11.58 -7.72
CA PHE A 193 -2.64 12.82 -8.37
C PHE A 193 -3.35 12.46 -9.67
N LEU A 194 -4.67 12.65 -9.72
CA LEU A 194 -5.49 12.34 -10.88
C LEU A 194 -5.36 13.43 -11.95
N GLN A 195 -4.77 13.09 -13.09
CA GLN A 195 -4.66 13.94 -14.27
C GLN A 195 -5.97 13.89 -15.07
N SER A 196 -6.98 14.63 -14.62
CA SER A 196 -8.28 14.69 -15.29
C SER A 196 -8.84 16.09 -15.36
N SER A 197 -9.21 16.55 -16.56
CA SER A 197 -9.98 17.78 -16.77
C SER A 197 -11.48 17.61 -16.49
N GLY A 198 -11.87 16.47 -15.92
CA GLY A 198 -13.23 16.16 -15.54
C GLY A 198 -13.78 17.05 -14.44
N ASN A 199 -15.09 16.94 -14.21
CA ASN A 199 -15.80 17.62 -13.12
C ASN A 199 -16.79 16.72 -12.40
N LEU A 200 -16.70 15.40 -12.61
CA LEU A 200 -17.53 14.45 -11.90
C LEU A 200 -17.07 14.33 -10.44
N VAL A 201 -18.05 14.31 -9.55
CA VAL A 201 -17.92 14.11 -8.11
C VAL A 201 -18.95 13.07 -7.67
N PRO A 202 -18.73 12.33 -6.57
CA PRO A 202 -19.74 11.42 -6.06
C PRO A 202 -20.99 12.18 -5.61
N GLU A 203 -22.16 11.56 -5.76
CA GLU A 203 -23.43 12.12 -5.27
C GLU A 203 -23.43 12.26 -3.74
N SER A 204 -22.78 11.33 -3.05
CA SER A 204 -22.61 11.31 -1.60
C SER A 204 -21.25 10.70 -1.23
N THR A 205 -20.79 11.02 -0.03
CA THR A 205 -19.59 10.44 0.58
C THR A 205 -19.93 9.78 1.91
N VAL A 206 -18.99 8.99 2.43
CA VAL A 206 -19.08 8.36 3.75
C VAL A 206 -17.80 8.61 4.55
N SER A 207 -17.92 8.48 5.87
CA SER A 207 -16.78 8.48 6.79
C SER A 207 -16.17 7.09 6.95
N ILE A 208 -14.84 7.03 6.94
CA ILE A 208 -14.07 5.86 7.38
C ILE A 208 -13.17 6.32 8.53
N PRO A 209 -13.28 5.74 9.75
CA PRO A 209 -14.15 4.63 10.16
C PRO A 209 -15.65 4.98 10.13
N GLY A 210 -16.51 3.94 10.16
CA GLY A 210 -17.96 4.06 10.21
C GLY A 210 -18.74 3.22 9.19
N ILE A 211 -18.09 2.80 8.10
CA ILE A 211 -18.69 1.95 7.05
C ILE A 211 -18.85 0.48 7.44
N MET A 212 -18.10 0.04 8.44
CA MET A 212 -18.11 -1.31 9.01
C MET A 212 -18.26 -1.20 10.52
N LYS A 213 -19.06 -2.08 11.11
CA LYS A 213 -19.34 -2.10 12.56
C LYS A 213 -19.43 -3.54 13.02
N TYR A 214 -18.91 -3.82 14.22
CA TYR A 214 -19.07 -5.11 14.87
C TYR A 214 -20.54 -5.50 15.02
N ASN A 215 -20.80 -6.81 15.07
CA ASN A 215 -22.12 -7.39 15.31
C ASN A 215 -23.18 -6.96 14.26
N THR A 216 -22.74 -6.68 13.04
CA THR A 216 -23.64 -6.44 11.90
C THR A 216 -23.59 -7.61 10.93
N PRO A 217 -24.65 -7.84 10.11
CA PRO A 217 -24.67 -8.95 9.15
C PRO A 217 -23.41 -9.13 8.29
N PRO A 218 -22.74 -8.08 7.75
CA PRO A 218 -21.52 -8.25 6.97
C PRO A 218 -20.28 -8.68 7.76
N THR A 219 -20.25 -8.40 9.07
CA THR A 219 -19.07 -8.61 9.95
C THR A 219 -19.24 -9.76 10.94
N ASP A 220 -20.43 -10.34 11.04
CA ASP A 220 -20.78 -11.49 11.90
C ASP A 220 -21.22 -12.70 11.05
N PHE A 221 -20.81 -12.72 9.78
CA PHE A 221 -21.24 -13.74 8.83
C PHE A 221 -20.55 -15.09 9.08
N ASP A 222 -21.34 -16.15 9.30
CA ASP A 222 -20.84 -17.52 9.41
C ASP A 222 -20.64 -18.14 8.02
N ILE A 223 -19.42 -18.05 7.49
CA ILE A 223 -19.06 -18.60 6.18
C ILE A 223 -19.15 -20.13 6.10
N TYR A 224 -19.24 -20.83 7.22
CA TYR A 224 -19.24 -22.30 7.26
C TYR A 224 -20.65 -22.88 7.26
N ASN A 225 -21.60 -22.18 7.89
CA ASN A 225 -22.98 -22.68 8.05
C ASN A 225 -24.03 -21.84 7.30
N THR A 226 -23.67 -20.68 6.76
CA THR A 226 -24.57 -19.83 5.97
C THR A 226 -24.20 -19.91 4.49
N PRO A 227 -25.17 -20.12 3.58
CA PRO A 227 -24.90 -20.03 2.14
C PRO A 227 -24.27 -18.68 1.79
N ALA A 228 -23.09 -18.70 1.19
CA ALA A 228 -22.32 -17.49 0.84
C ALA A 228 -23.09 -16.53 -0.08
N SER A 229 -24.06 -17.03 -0.86
CA SER A 229 -24.98 -16.22 -1.67
C SER A 229 -25.86 -15.25 -0.87
N LYS A 230 -25.94 -15.40 0.46
CA LYS A 230 -26.64 -14.47 1.37
C LYS A 230 -25.75 -13.36 1.90
N TYR A 231 -24.44 -13.37 1.57
CA TYR A 231 -23.52 -12.37 2.06
C TYR A 231 -23.89 -10.96 1.56
N GLN A 232 -23.85 -9.99 2.48
CA GLN A 232 -24.07 -8.59 2.16
C GLN A 232 -22.72 -7.86 2.26
N ILE A 233 -22.33 -7.17 1.19
CA ILE A 233 -21.08 -6.40 1.19
C ILE A 233 -21.25 -5.18 2.12
N PRO A 234 -20.28 -4.90 3.02
CA PRO A 234 -20.33 -3.72 3.88
C PRO A 234 -20.14 -2.40 3.11
N GLY A 235 -20.45 -1.30 3.80
CA GLY A 235 -20.31 0.05 3.27
C GLY A 235 -21.38 0.48 2.26
N PRO A 236 -21.22 1.67 1.64
CA PRO A 236 -22.16 2.18 0.65
C PRO A 236 -22.10 1.37 -0.66
N PRO A 237 -23.11 1.46 -1.54
CA PRO A 237 -22.98 0.96 -2.91
C PRO A 237 -21.88 1.71 -3.68
N VAL A 238 -21.44 1.15 -4.81
CA VAL A 238 -20.57 1.87 -5.76
C VAL A 238 -21.20 3.22 -6.12
N ALA A 239 -20.39 4.27 -6.01
CA ALA A 239 -20.84 5.64 -6.05
C ALA A 239 -21.42 6.01 -7.42
N LYS A 240 -22.58 6.65 -7.38
CA LYS A 240 -23.10 7.39 -8.53
C LYS A 240 -22.35 8.71 -8.64
N LEU A 241 -21.98 9.08 -9.86
CA LEU A 241 -21.21 10.29 -10.15
C LEU A 241 -22.10 11.32 -10.84
N ARG A 242 -21.94 12.58 -10.46
CA ARG A 242 -22.64 13.72 -11.05
C ARG A 242 -21.67 14.84 -11.38
N SER A 243 -22.03 15.70 -12.31
CA SER A 243 -21.27 16.93 -12.57
C SER A 243 -21.34 17.88 -11.36
N SER A 244 -20.20 18.44 -10.98
CA SER A 244 -20.12 19.49 -9.96
C SER A 244 -20.78 20.77 -10.49
N LEU A 245 -21.88 21.18 -9.85
CA LEU A 245 -22.61 22.41 -10.20
C LEU A 245 -21.75 23.63 -9.86
N GLY A 246 -21.64 24.58 -10.80
CA GLY A 246 -20.93 25.85 -10.59
C GLY A 246 -19.40 25.78 -10.67
N GLN A 247 -18.81 24.63 -11.02
CA GLN A 247 -17.37 24.48 -11.26
C GLN A 247 -17.14 24.15 -12.74
N ASN A 248 -16.54 25.10 -13.47
CA ASN A 248 -16.11 24.88 -14.84
C ASN A 248 -15.06 23.76 -14.88
N LYS A 249 -15.04 22.98 -15.98
CA LYS A 249 -13.96 22.02 -16.22
C LYS A 249 -12.62 22.73 -16.06
N ALA A 250 -11.72 22.15 -15.26
CA ALA A 250 -10.39 22.70 -15.12
C ALA A 250 -9.68 22.65 -16.48
N THR A 251 -9.05 23.76 -16.87
CA THR A 251 -8.17 23.77 -18.05
C THR A 251 -6.95 22.92 -17.74
N ALA A 252 -6.38 22.25 -18.75
CA ALA A 252 -5.21 21.38 -18.56
C ALA A 252 -4.01 22.11 -17.89
N ALA A 253 -3.89 23.43 -18.11
CA ALA A 253 -2.87 24.28 -17.48
C ALA A 253 -3.04 24.46 -15.96
N ALA A 254 -4.21 24.16 -15.39
CA ALA A 254 -4.51 24.31 -13.96
C ALA A 254 -4.30 23.01 -13.13
N LEU A 255 -4.03 21.87 -13.77
CA LEU A 255 -3.93 20.55 -13.14
C LEU A 255 -2.50 20.01 -13.16
N VAL A 256 -1.55 20.81 -12.70
CA VAL A 256 -0.15 20.38 -12.55
C VAL A 256 0.06 19.86 -11.14
N GLN A 257 0.60 18.64 -11.03
CA GLN A 257 1.03 18.11 -9.74
C GLN A 257 2.22 18.92 -9.23
N THR A 258 2.08 19.53 -8.05
CA THR A 258 3.14 20.33 -7.43
C THR A 258 3.69 19.71 -6.15
N ALA A 259 2.96 18.76 -5.55
CA ALA A 259 3.34 18.08 -4.33
C ALA A 259 3.59 16.59 -4.58
N GLY A 260 4.47 16.01 -3.75
CA GLY A 260 4.78 14.59 -3.73
C GLY A 260 5.51 14.04 -4.96
N LEU A 261 6.07 14.93 -5.78
CA LEU A 261 6.89 14.55 -6.93
C LEU A 261 8.12 13.74 -6.48
N LYS A 262 8.61 12.87 -7.36
CA LYS A 262 9.95 12.30 -7.23
C LYS A 262 10.95 13.47 -7.09
N PRO A 263 11.78 13.51 -6.03
CA PRO A 263 12.73 14.59 -5.86
C PRO A 263 13.63 14.74 -7.09
N ALA A 264 13.88 15.98 -7.53
CA ALA A 264 14.81 16.21 -8.63
C ALA A 264 16.22 15.69 -8.27
N GLY A 265 16.90 15.08 -9.24
CA GLY A 265 18.22 14.46 -9.05
C GLY A 265 18.20 13.12 -8.33
N CYS A 266 17.03 12.47 -8.23
CA CYS A 266 16.93 11.13 -7.65
C CYS A 266 17.58 10.08 -8.55
N ILE A 267 18.64 9.45 -8.06
CA ILE A 267 19.39 8.42 -8.80
C ILE A 267 19.09 7.00 -8.31
N MET A 268 18.48 6.87 -7.13
CA MET A 268 18.08 5.60 -6.52
C MET A 268 16.84 5.81 -5.64
N GLU A 269 15.96 4.82 -5.58
CA GLU A 269 14.78 4.83 -4.72
C GLU A 269 14.72 3.59 -3.84
N ASN A 270 14.15 3.74 -2.65
CA ASN A 270 13.68 2.63 -1.82
C ASN A 270 12.36 3.08 -1.21
N ALA A 271 11.25 2.60 -1.77
CA ALA A 271 9.93 3.16 -1.50
C ALA A 271 9.93 4.69 -1.68
N ASN A 272 9.58 5.44 -0.63
CA ASN A 272 9.48 6.89 -0.68
C ASN A 272 10.83 7.62 -0.48
N TRP A 273 11.88 6.90 -0.10
CA TRP A 273 13.23 7.44 0.02
C TRP A 273 13.88 7.60 -1.35
N CYS A 274 14.71 8.63 -1.47
CA CYS A 274 15.41 8.98 -2.69
C CYS A 274 16.88 9.32 -2.39
N GLY A 275 17.79 8.56 -2.99
CA GLY A 275 19.23 8.84 -2.98
C GLY A 275 19.60 9.85 -4.06
N LYS A 276 20.45 10.82 -3.68
CA LYS A 276 20.99 11.84 -4.59
C LYS A 276 22.50 11.70 -4.68
N GLU A 277 23.03 11.99 -5.87
CA GLU A 277 24.47 11.94 -6.11
C GLU A 277 25.25 12.75 -5.06
N VAL A 278 26.38 12.20 -4.63
CA VAL A 278 27.25 12.89 -3.67
C VAL A 278 28.03 14.00 -4.37
N PRO A 279 28.53 15.02 -3.63
CA PRO A 279 29.36 16.05 -4.23
C PRO A 279 30.58 15.45 -4.96
N ASP A 280 30.98 16.08 -6.07
CA ASP A 280 32.25 15.76 -6.72
C ASP A 280 33.43 16.10 -5.80
N TYR A 281 34.52 15.36 -5.93
CA TYR A 281 35.71 15.54 -5.12
C TYR A 281 37.01 15.38 -5.92
N SER A 282 37.97 16.26 -5.64
CA SER A 282 39.33 16.22 -6.20
C SER A 282 40.43 16.25 -5.13
N THR A 283 40.02 16.35 -3.85
CA THR A 283 40.93 16.35 -2.70
C THR A 283 40.53 15.24 -1.74
N GLU A 284 41.47 14.77 -0.94
CA GLU A 284 41.20 13.75 0.09
C GLU A 284 40.09 14.22 1.06
N LYS A 285 40.17 15.46 1.57
CA LYS A 285 39.14 16.04 2.45
C LYS A 285 37.75 16.04 1.81
N ALA A 286 37.64 16.38 0.53
CA ALA A 286 36.36 16.37 -0.18
C ALA A 286 35.86 14.93 -0.45
N CYS A 287 36.75 13.98 -0.72
CA CYS A 287 36.42 12.56 -0.85
C CYS A 287 35.79 12.04 0.46
N TRP A 288 36.38 12.38 1.60
CA TRP A 288 35.85 12.04 2.91
C TRP A 288 34.47 12.63 3.21
N ALA A 289 34.26 13.89 2.87
CA ALA A 289 32.96 14.53 3.03
C ALA A 289 31.88 13.87 2.15
N SER A 290 32.24 13.47 0.93
CA SER A 290 31.34 12.81 -0.02
C SER A 290 30.99 11.38 0.42
N ALA A 291 31.98 10.65 0.95
CA ALA A 291 31.76 9.36 1.58
C ALA A 291 30.79 9.46 2.77
N GLN A 292 31.03 10.39 3.70
CA GLN A 292 30.14 10.61 4.85
C GLN A 292 28.72 10.95 4.39
N ASN A 293 28.58 11.86 3.41
CA ASN A 293 27.28 12.19 2.84
C ASN A 293 26.55 10.96 2.27
N CYS A 294 27.28 10.06 1.59
CA CYS A 294 26.70 8.81 1.09
C CYS A 294 26.15 7.95 2.23
N TRP A 295 26.92 7.76 3.29
CA TRP A 295 26.52 6.95 4.45
C TRP A 295 25.39 7.59 5.25
N ASP A 296 25.37 8.92 5.40
CA ASP A 296 24.24 9.63 6.02
C ASP A 296 22.94 9.37 5.23
N GLN A 297 23.01 9.41 3.89
CA GLN A 297 21.88 9.06 3.03
C GLN A 297 21.47 7.59 3.18
N SER A 298 22.44 6.68 3.32
CA SER A 298 22.20 5.25 3.58
C SER A 298 21.41 5.06 4.88
N ASP A 299 21.82 5.70 5.97
CA ASP A 299 21.18 5.56 7.27
C ASP A 299 19.71 5.99 7.22
N VAL A 300 19.42 7.10 6.52
CA VAL A 300 18.02 7.52 6.30
C VAL A 300 17.24 6.48 5.50
N CYS A 301 17.84 5.88 4.47
CA CYS A 301 17.20 4.83 3.68
C CYS A 301 16.77 3.64 4.55
N PHE A 302 17.68 3.09 5.37
CA PHE A 302 17.37 1.96 6.24
C PHE A 302 16.36 2.32 7.32
N ASN A 303 16.48 3.50 7.94
CA ASN A 303 15.57 3.96 8.98
C ASN A 303 14.14 4.25 8.49
N THR A 304 13.97 4.44 7.18
CA THR A 304 12.66 4.73 6.55
C THR A 304 12.16 3.61 5.64
N SER A 305 12.83 2.45 5.65
CA SER A 305 12.44 1.30 4.84
C SER A 305 11.11 0.72 5.32
N PRO A 306 10.12 0.52 4.43
CA PRO A 306 8.86 -0.12 4.79
C PRO A 306 9.02 -1.64 4.88
N ALA A 307 7.91 -2.34 5.16
CA ALA A 307 7.88 -3.79 5.25
C ALA A 307 8.25 -4.52 3.94
N THR A 308 8.12 -3.86 2.79
CA THR A 308 8.61 -4.39 1.50
C THR A 308 10.14 -4.47 1.41
N GLY A 309 10.84 -3.90 2.39
CA GLY A 309 12.28 -4.11 2.57
C GLY A 309 13.13 -2.93 2.13
N ASN A 310 14.41 -3.24 1.92
CA ASN A 310 15.50 -2.27 1.84
C ASN A 310 16.46 -2.58 0.67
N ALA A 311 15.95 -3.18 -0.40
CA ALA A 311 16.77 -3.56 -1.55
C ALA A 311 17.49 -2.35 -2.17
N GLY A 312 16.81 -1.21 -2.33
CA GLY A 312 17.42 0.03 -2.82
C GLY A 312 18.49 0.57 -1.87
N CYS A 313 18.30 0.41 -0.56
CA CYS A 313 19.29 0.83 0.44
C CYS A 313 20.58 0.00 0.39
N LYS A 314 20.47 -1.30 0.10
CA LYS A 314 21.66 -2.17 -0.07
C LYS A 314 22.48 -1.78 -1.29
N ILE A 315 21.81 -1.51 -2.42
CA ILE A 315 22.49 -1.01 -3.63
C ILE A 315 23.18 0.34 -3.35
N TRP A 316 22.54 1.19 -2.54
CA TRP A 316 23.14 2.45 -2.09
C TRP A 316 24.39 2.23 -1.21
N GLN A 317 24.37 1.26 -0.29
CA GLN A 317 25.55 0.91 0.50
C GLN A 317 26.72 0.42 -0.35
N ASP A 318 26.46 -0.34 -1.41
CA ASP A 318 27.50 -0.77 -2.34
C ASP A 318 28.17 0.46 -2.99
N LYS A 319 27.38 1.44 -3.44
CA LYS A 319 27.90 2.73 -3.93
C LYS A 319 28.75 3.45 -2.88
N CYS A 320 28.30 3.51 -1.63
CA CYS A 320 29.07 4.15 -0.55
C CYS A 320 30.37 3.40 -0.22
N THR A 321 30.34 2.07 -0.31
CA THR A 321 31.51 1.21 -0.15
C THR A 321 32.53 1.46 -1.27
N ASP A 322 32.09 1.63 -2.51
CA ASP A 322 32.97 1.97 -3.64
C ASP A 322 33.65 3.32 -3.47
N ILE A 323 32.95 4.34 -2.97
CA ILE A 323 33.54 5.64 -2.65
C ILE A 323 34.60 5.48 -1.54
N ASN A 324 34.30 4.71 -0.50
CA ASN A 324 35.26 4.40 0.57
C ASN A 324 36.48 3.62 0.06
N ASN A 325 36.32 2.71 -0.91
CA ASN A 325 37.43 1.95 -1.47
C ASN A 325 38.34 2.85 -2.32
N LYS A 326 37.78 3.79 -3.08
CA LYS A 326 38.55 4.81 -3.83
C LYS A 326 39.41 5.69 -2.91
N ARG A 327 38.97 5.91 -1.67
CA ARG A 327 39.75 6.59 -0.62
C ARG A 327 41.14 5.96 -0.41
N LEU A 328 41.22 4.63 -0.39
CA LEU A 328 42.47 3.90 -0.13
C LEU A 328 43.54 4.15 -1.20
N TRP A 329 43.14 4.57 -2.39
CA TRP A 329 44.05 4.86 -3.51
C TRP A 329 44.50 6.33 -3.57
N MET A 330 43.78 7.25 -2.92
CA MET A 330 44.12 8.68 -2.89
C MET A 330 45.04 9.06 -1.72
N SER A 331 45.21 8.17 -0.74
CA SER A 331 46.09 8.35 0.42
C SER A 331 47.50 7.75 0.19
N VAL A 332 47.83 7.34 -1.05
CA VAL A 332 49.15 6.85 -1.50
C VAL A 332 49.72 7.85 -2.51
#